data_AF-A0A9D8BXC4-F1
#
_entry.id   AF-A0A9D8BXC4-F1
#
_cell.length_a   1.000
_cell.length_b   1.000
_cell.length_c   1.000
_cell.angle_alpha   90.00
_cell.angle_beta   90.00
_cell.angle_gamma   90.00
#
_symmetry.space_group_name_H-M   'P 1'
#
loop_
_entity.id
_entity.type
_entity.pdbx_description
1 polymer ?
#
loop_
_entity_poly.entity_id
_entity_poly.type
_entity_poly.pdbx_seq_one_letter_code
_entity_poly.pdbx_strand_id
1 'polypeptide(L)' 'RKELVKLVKGEAEHAKVAVRNLRRDANEQYKKLLKDKALSEDEERRAQDDVQKLTDRFVADIDKLIATKEQELMAV' A
#
# COMPACT_ATOMS: atom_id res chain seq x y z
N ARG A 1 8.61 9.06 -24.90
CA ARG A 1 7.38 8.38 -24.40
C ARG A 1 7.66 7.06 -23.72
N LYS A 2 8.32 6.10 -24.37
CA LYS A 2 8.70 4.82 -23.73
C LYS A 2 9.50 5.01 -22.43
N GLU A 3 10.41 5.99 -22.38
CA GLU A 3 11.16 6.32 -21.16
C GLU A 3 10.29 6.93 -20.06
N LEU A 4 9.33 7.79 -20.41
CA LEU A 4 8.37 8.36 -19.46
C LEU A 4 7.45 7.28 -18.87
N VAL A 5 6.97 6.34 -19.70
CA VAL A 5 6.21 5.18 -19.24
C VAL A 5 7.05 4.32 -18.28
N LYS A 6 8.34 4.10 -18.60
CA LYS A 6 9.25 3.36 -17.72
C LYS A 6 9.43 4.07 -16.36
N LEU A 7 9.55 5.40 -16.36
CA LEU A 7 9.65 6.20 -15.14
C LEU A 7 8.39 6.05 -14.27
N VAL A 8 7.21 6.22 -14.86
CA VAL A 8 5.92 6.11 -14.14
C VAL A 8 5.75 4.70 -13.54
N LYS A 9 6.14 3.65 -14.25
CA LYS A 9 6.16 2.28 -13.72
C LYS A 9 7.18 2.09 -12.58
N GLY A 10 8.27 2.85 -12.58
CA GLY A 10 9.22 2.86 -11.46
C GLY A 10 8.57 3.45 -10.20
N GLU A 11 8.01 4.65 -10.33
CA GLU A 11 7.32 5.36 -9.24
C GLU A 11 6.18 4.54 -8.64
N ALA A 12 5.42 3.85 -9.50
CA ALA A 12 4.40 2.88 -9.12
C ALA A 12 4.89 1.82 -8.14
N GLU A 13 5.99 1.15 -8.50
CA GLU A 13 6.53 0.06 -7.69
C GLU A 13 7.13 0.60 -6.40
N HIS A 14 7.78 1.76 -6.43
CA HIS A 14 8.22 2.46 -5.22
C HIS A 14 7.05 2.77 -4.28
N ALA A 15 5.95 3.30 -4.80
CA ALA A 15 4.75 3.58 -4.02
C ALA A 15 4.14 2.31 -3.41
N LYS A 16 4.01 1.22 -4.17
CA LYS A 16 3.51 -0.06 -3.66
C LYS A 16 4.43 -0.64 -2.57
N VAL A 17 5.75 -0.54 -2.75
CA VAL A 17 6.72 -0.96 -1.72
C VAL A 17 6.54 -0.15 -0.45
N ALA A 18 6.39 1.18 -0.55
CA ALA A 18 6.15 2.04 0.60
C ALA A 18 4.86 1.65 1.35
N VAL A 19 3.75 1.41 0.65
CA VAL A 19 2.49 0.93 1.25
C VAL A 19 2.70 -0.40 2.00
N ARG A 20 3.42 -1.36 1.40
CA ARG A 20 3.70 -2.66 2.04
C ARG A 20 4.59 -2.52 3.28
N ASN A 21 5.55 -1.62 3.27
CA ASN A 21 6.40 -1.34 4.43
C ASN A 21 5.58 -0.73 5.57
N LEU A 22 4.71 0.25 5.29
CA LEU A 22 3.82 0.83 6.30
C LEU A 22 2.89 -0.21 6.92
N ARG A 23 2.34 -1.15 6.12
CA ARG A 23 1.55 -2.27 6.65
C ARG A 23 2.38 -3.15 7.59
N ARG A 24 3.63 -3.45 7.22
CA ARG A 24 4.53 -4.24 8.07
C ARG A 24 4.78 -3.52 9.39
N ASP A 25 5.09 -2.23 9.35
CA ASP A 25 5.37 -1.43 10.54
C ASP A 25 4.15 -1.35 11.46
N ALA A 26 2.95 -1.15 10.89
CA ALA A 26 1.69 -1.18 11.64
C ALA A 26 1.47 -2.53 12.32
N ASN A 27 1.67 -3.64 11.60
CA ASN A 27 1.53 -4.99 12.18
C ASN A 27 2.57 -5.26 13.27
N GLU A 28 3.79 -4.76 13.14
CA GLU A 28 4.81 -4.84 14.19
C GLU A 28 4.41 -4.03 15.43
N GLN A 29 3.77 -2.86 15.25
CA GLN A 29 3.23 -2.07 16.35
C GLN A 29 2.07 -2.79 17.06
N TYR A 30 1.12 -3.36 16.33
CA TYR A 30 0.01 -4.11 16.93
C TYR A 30 0.50 -5.29 17.78
N LYS A 31 1.52 -6.01 17.31
CA LYS A 31 2.16 -7.09 18.09
C LYS A 31 2.81 -6.59 19.37
N LYS A 32 3.42 -5.40 19.36
CA LYS A 32 3.99 -4.79 20.58
C LYS A 32 2.88 -4.41 21.56
N LEU A 33 1.84 -3.73 21.07
CA LEU A 33 0.69 -3.32 21.88
C LEU A 33 -0.05 -4.52 22.51
N LEU A 34 -0.16 -5.65 21.80
CA LEU A 34 -0.69 -6.90 22.35
C LEU A 34 0.17 -7.42 23.52
N LYS A 35 1.50 -7.45 23.35
CA LYS A 35 2.43 -7.87 24.42
C LYS A 35 2.35 -6.95 25.64
N ASP A 36 2.19 -5.66 25.40
CA ASP A 36 2.04 -4.64 26.44
C ASP A 36 0.63 -4.65 27.07
N LYS A 37 -0.27 -5.55 26.62
CA LYS A 37 -1.67 -5.66 27.03
C LYS A 37 -2.49 -4.37 26.82
N ALA A 38 -2.04 -3.53 25.89
CA ALA A 38 -2.74 -2.31 25.47
C ALA A 38 -3.83 -2.60 24.41
N LEU A 39 -3.77 -3.78 23.79
CA LEU A 39 -4.79 -4.33 22.88
C LEU A 39 -5.14 -5.76 23.31
N SER A 40 -6.39 -6.16 23.08
CA SER A 40 -6.82 -7.56 23.11
C SER A 40 -6.51 -8.28 21.78
N GLU A 41 -6.53 -9.62 21.78
CA GLU A 41 -6.37 -10.42 20.55
C GLU A 41 -7.44 -10.12 19.49
N ASP A 42 -8.68 -9.86 19.92
CA ASP A 42 -9.79 -9.51 19.02
C ASP A 42 -9.63 -8.11 18.41
N GLU A 43 -9.05 -7.16 19.15
CA GLU A 43 -8.72 -5.84 18.62
C GLU A 43 -7.51 -5.89 17.68
N GLU A 44 -6.49 -6.68 18.00
CA GLU A 44 -5.34 -6.89 17.11
C GLU A 44 -5.80 -7.47 15.76
N ARG A 45 -6.64 -8.51 15.79
CA ARG A 45 -7.18 -9.13 14.55
C ARG A 45 -7.97 -8.13 13.72
N ARG A 46 -8.84 -7.33 14.34
CA ARG A 46 -9.60 -6.28 13.64
C ARG A 46 -8.69 -5.22 13.04
N ALA A 47 -7.69 -4.76 13.79
CA ALA A 47 -6.72 -3.77 13.30
C ALA A 47 -5.89 -4.30 12.13
N GLN A 48 -5.51 -5.59 12.15
CA GLN A 48 -4.84 -6.27 11.03
C GLN A 48 -5.74 -6.35 9.78
N ASP A 49 -7.02 -6.68 9.94
CA ASP A 49 -7.97 -6.72 8.82
C ASP A 49 -8.15 -5.32 8.20
N ASP A 50 -8.25 -4.28 9.04
CA ASP A 50 -8.45 -2.91 8.57
C ASP A 50 -7.20 -2.36 7.86
N VAL A 51 -5.99 -2.61 8.38
CA VAL A 51 -4.76 -2.22 7.67
C VAL A 51 -4.59 -3.00 6.37
N GLN A 52 -5.05 -4.25 6.30
CA GLN A 52 -5.05 -5.03 5.08
C GLN A 52 -6.00 -4.44 4.04
N LYS A 53 -7.24 -4.10 4.41
CA LYS A 53 -8.20 -3.42 3.50
C LYS A 53 -7.66 -2.09 3.00
N LEU A 54 -7.03 -1.28 3.86
CA LEU A 54 -6.40 -0.02 3.45
C LEU A 54 -5.26 -0.27 2.47
N THR A 55 -4.41 -1.25 2.75
CA THR A 55 -3.30 -1.65 1.87
C THR A 55 -3.82 -2.03 0.48
N ASP A 56 -4.82 -2.91 0.42
CA ASP A 56 -5.38 -3.40 -0.84
C ASP A 56 -6.04 -2.27 -1.64
N ARG A 57 -6.75 -1.36 -0.95
CA ARG A 57 -7.33 -0.17 -1.57
C ARG A 57 -6.26 0.70 -2.21
N PHE A 58 -5.21 1.08 -1.48
CA PHE A 58 -4.19 1.98 -2.00
C PHE A 58 -3.36 1.33 -3.12
N VAL A 59 -3.10 0.03 -3.06
CA VAL A 59 -2.47 -0.70 -4.18
C VAL A 59 -3.34 -0.63 -5.43
N ALA A 60 -4.65 -0.88 -5.30
CA ALA A 60 -5.58 -0.80 -6.43
C ALA A 60 -5.69 0.62 -6.99
N ASP A 61 -5.69 1.64 -6.14
CA ASP A 61 -5.73 3.05 -6.56
C ASP A 61 -4.44 3.45 -7.28
N ILE A 62 -3.27 2.98 -6.81
CA ILE A 62 -1.99 3.15 -7.51
C ILE A 62 -2.06 2.52 -8.91
N ASP A 63 -2.50 1.25 -9.01
CA ASP A 63 -2.61 0.55 -10.30
C ASP A 63 -3.51 1.26 -11.30
N LYS A 64 -4.67 1.77 -10.84
CA LYS A 64 -5.58 2.57 -11.67
C LYS A 64 -4.91 3.87 -12.15
N LEU A 65 -4.25 4.59 -11.25
CA LEU A 65 -3.62 5.87 -11.57
C LEU A 65 -2.53 5.71 -12.63
N ILE A 66 -1.73 4.64 -12.54
CA ILE A 66 -0.69 4.32 -13.52
C ILE A 66 -1.32 3.96 -14.86
N ALA A 67 -2.36 3.12 -14.87
CA ALA A 67 -3.04 2.74 -16.11
C ALA A 67 -3.60 3.96 -16.84
N THR A 68 -4.25 4.88 -16.12
CA THR A 68 -4.70 6.16 -16.68
C THR A 68 -3.52 6.98 -17.19
N LYS A 69 -2.44 7.09 -16.42
CA LYS A 69 -1.29 7.92 -16.82
C LYS A 69 -0.55 7.37 -18.03
N GLU A 70 -0.45 6.06 -18.16
CA GLU A 70 0.12 5.39 -19.32
C GLU A 70 -0.68 5.66 -20.59
N GLN A 71 -2.02 5.61 -20.49
CA GLN A 71 -2.90 5.94 -21.61
C GLN A 71 -2.73 7.39 -22.05
N GLU A 72 -2.71 8.35 -21.11
CA GLU A 72 -2.45 9.77 -21.40
C GLU A 72 -1.10 9.97 -22.11
N LEU A 73 -0.03 9.34 -21.62
CA LEU A 73 1.31 9.48 -22.21
C LEU A 73 1.41 8.88 -23.62
N MET A 74 0.59 7.89 -23.94
CA MET A 74 0.54 7.22 -25.25
C MET A 74 -0.41 7.90 -26.24
N ALA A 75 -1.46 8.56 -25.76
CA ALA A 75 -2.50 9.18 -26.59
C ALA A 75 -2.13 10.55 -27.20
N VAL A 76 -1.09 11.21 -26.69
CA VAL A 76 -0.58 12.49 -27.24
C VAL A 76 0.08 12.29 -28.61
#